data_AF-G7GZU8-F1
#
_entry.id   AF-G7GZU8-F1
#
_cell.length_a   1.000
_cell.length_b   1.000
_cell.length_c   1.000
_cell.angle_alpha   90.00
_cell.angle_beta   90.00
_cell.angle_gamma   90.00
#
_symmetry.space_group_name_H-M   'P 1'
#
loop_
_entity.id
_entity.type
_entity.pdbx_description
1 polymer ?
#
loop_
_entity_poly.entity_id
_entity_poly.type
_entity_poly.pdbx_seq_one_letter_code
_entity_poly.pdbx_strand_id
1 'polypeptide(L)' 'MAMNIKNPQTHEMVKQIARLTGESQEAVVRSAVESRLRALLAEDEARRILVRGAEIGDMLELTAGTDLTADLYDESGLPG' A
#
# COMPACT_ATOMS: atom_id res chain seq x y z
N MET A 1 22.34 -18.47 -15.49
CA MET A 1 22.47 -18.94 -14.09
C MET A 1 21.15 -19.57 -13.68
N ALA A 2 21.16 -20.63 -12.87
CA ALA A 2 19.94 -21.36 -12.49
C ALA A 2 19.43 -20.88 -11.12
N MET A 3 18.14 -20.52 -11.05
CA MET A 3 17.47 -20.20 -9.79
C MET A 3 17.18 -21.50 -9.03
N ASN A 4 17.68 -21.63 -7.79
CA ASN A 4 17.49 -22.84 -7.00
C ASN A 4 16.21 -22.75 -6.16
N ILE A 5 15.12 -23.34 -6.64
CA ILE A 5 13.87 -23.49 -5.89
C ILE A 5 13.84 -24.90 -5.31
N LYS A 6 14.02 -25.02 -3.99
CA LYS A 6 14.10 -26.32 -3.30
C LYS A 6 12.78 -27.10 -3.27
N ASN A 7 11.65 -26.40 -3.38
CA ASN A 7 10.33 -27.03 -3.44
C ASN A 7 10.02 -27.45 -4.89
N PRO A 8 9.85 -28.75 -5.19
CA PRO A 8 9.60 -29.22 -6.55
C PRO A 8 8.29 -28.71 -7.17
N GLN A 9 7.23 -28.56 -6.37
CA GLN A 9 5.94 -28.05 -6.85
C GLN A 9 6.07 -26.57 -7.25
N THR A 10 6.75 -25.76 -6.43
CA THR A 10 7.01 -24.35 -6.74
C THR A 10 7.84 -24.21 -8.02
N HIS A 11 8.87 -25.04 -8.17
CA HIS A 11 9.69 -25.05 -9.38
C HIS A 11 8.86 -25.36 -10.63
N GLU A 12 7.99 -26.38 -10.58
CA GLU A 12 7.14 -26.73 -11.72
C GLU A 12 6.10 -25.65 -12.05
N MET A 13 5.52 -24.98 -11.05
CA MET A 13 4.63 -23.84 -11.28
C MET A 13 5.35 -22.69 -12.00
N VAL A 14 6.54 -22.30 -11.51
CA VAL A 14 7.35 -21.25 -12.14
C VAL A 14 7.72 -21.63 -13.57
N LYS A 15 8.10 -22.89 -13.80
CA LYS A 15 8.44 -23.42 -15.11
C LYS A 15 7.22 -23.43 -16.06
N GLN A 16 6.02 -23.74 -15.57
CA GLN A 16 4.79 -23.66 -16.35
C GLN A 16 4.48 -22.23 -16.77
N ILE A 17 4.54 -21.27 -15.83
CA ILE A 17 4.31 -19.85 -16.13
C ILE A 17 5.32 -19.35 -17.16
N ALA A 18 6.62 -19.62 -16.96
CA ALA A 18 7.67 -19.23 -17.91
C ALA A 18 7.42 -19.78 -19.32
N ARG A 19 6.94 -21.02 -19.45
CA ARG A 19 6.55 -21.59 -20.76
C ARG A 19 5.34 -20.88 -21.37
N LEU A 20 4.36 -20.50 -20.57
CA LEU A 20 3.14 -19.85 -21.04
C LEU A 20 3.37 -18.39 -21.42
N THR A 21 4.24 -17.67 -20.70
CA THR A 21 4.51 -16.24 -20.92
C THR A 21 5.69 -15.99 -21.86
N GLY A 22 6.53 -17.01 -22.12
CA GLY A 22 7.77 -16.86 -22.89
C GLY A 22 8.88 -16.17 -22.10
N GLU A 23 8.67 -15.90 -20.81
CA GLU A 23 9.64 -15.24 -19.95
C GLU A 23 10.64 -16.24 -19.36
N SER A 24 11.75 -15.73 -18.83
CA SER A 24 12.64 -16.55 -17.99
C SER A 24 11.97 -16.86 -16.65
N GLN A 25 12.30 -18.00 -16.05
CA GLN A 25 11.85 -18.33 -14.69
C GLN A 25 12.23 -17.24 -13.67
N GLU A 26 13.37 -16.58 -13.88
CA GLU A 26 13.80 -15.46 -13.05
C GLU A 26 12.88 -14.25 -13.19
N ALA A 27 12.47 -13.90 -14.42
CA ALA A 27 11.54 -12.81 -14.66
C ALA A 27 10.16 -13.08 -14.04
N VAL A 28 9.68 -14.33 -14.12
CA VAL A 28 8.43 -14.77 -13.48
C VAL A 28 8.48 -14.59 -11.96
N VAL A 29 9.56 -15.06 -11.32
CA VAL A 29 9.69 -14.94 -9.87
C VAL A 29 9.86 -13.49 -9.45
N ARG A 30 10.68 -12.72 -10.18
CA ARG A 30 10.87 -11.29 -9.92
C ARG A 30 9.54 -10.55 -9.98
N SER A 31 8.75 -10.72 -11.04
CA SER A 31 7.48 -10.00 -11.20
C SER A 31 6.47 -10.37 -10.11
N ALA A 32 6.40 -11.64 -9.71
CA ALA A 32 5.56 -12.09 -8.61
C ALA A 32 5.97 -11.47 -7.27
N VAL A 33 7.28 -11.43 -6.98
CA VAL A 33 7.83 -10.82 -5.76
C VAL A 33 7.61 -9.31 -5.74
N GLU A 34 7.89 -8.62 -6.85
CA GLU A 34 7.68 -7.17 -6.98
C GLU A 34 6.21 -6.78 -6.78
N SER A 35 5.29 -7.54 -7.37
CA SER A 35 3.85 -7.31 -7.21
C SER A 35 3.42 -7.47 -5.75
N ARG A 36 3.87 -8.54 -5.08
CA ARG A 36 3.56 -8.76 -3.67
C ARG A 36 4.17 -7.69 -2.75
N LEU A 37 5.42 -7.30 -3.02
CA LEU A 37 6.10 -6.27 -2.24
C LEU A 37 5.41 -4.91 -2.38
N ARG A 38 5.02 -4.52 -3.61
CA ARG A 38 4.30 -3.27 -3.85
C ARG A 38 2.98 -3.20 -3.07
N ALA A 39 2.21 -4.29 -3.08
CA ALA A 39 0.95 -4.36 -2.34
C ALA A 39 1.17 -4.19 -0.82
N LEU A 40 2.18 -4.86 -0.26
CA LEU A 40 2.51 -4.77 1.16
C LEU A 40 2.98 -3.35 1.56
N LEU A 41 3.81 -2.73 0.72
CA LEU A 41 4.28 -1.35 0.97
C LEU A 41 3.13 -0.34 0.91
N ALA A 42 2.20 -0.50 -0.04
CA ALA A 42 1.03 0.37 -0.13
C ALA A 42 0.10 0.22 1.10
N GLU A 43 -0.11 -1.01 1.57
CA GLU A 43 -0.89 -1.27 2.78
C GLU A 43 -0.22 -0.69 4.03
N ASP A 44 1.10 -0.82 4.14
CA ASP A 44 1.87 -0.27 5.24
C ASP A 44 1.86 1.27 5.25
N GLU A 45 1.99 1.90 4.09
CA GLU A 45 1.90 3.36 3.97
C GLU A 45 0.51 3.86 4.35
N ALA A 46 -0.56 3.21 3.85
CA ALA A 46 -1.93 3.56 4.22
C ALA A 46 -2.15 3.42 5.74
N ARG A 47 -1.63 2.36 6.35
CA ARG A 47 -1.67 2.18 7.81
C ARG A 47 -0.92 3.30 8.54
N ARG A 48 0.28 3.66 8.10
CA ARG A 48 1.07 4.75 8.70
C ARG A 48 0.37 6.10 8.59
N ILE A 49 -0.29 6.39 7.47
CA ILE A 49 -1.10 7.59 7.28
C ILE A 49 -2.28 7.60 8.27
N LEU A 50 -3.00 6.49 8.41
CA LEU A 50 -4.15 6.40 9.32
C LEU A 50 -3.75 6.55 10.78
N VAL A 51 -2.66 5.90 11.21
CA VAL A 51 -2.14 6.02 12.59
C VAL A 51 -1.75 7.46 12.88
N ARG A 52 -0.96 8.09 12.00
CA ARG A 52 -0.57 9.50 12.18
C ARG A 52 -1.77 10.44 12.14
N GLY A 53 -2.75 10.18 11.27
CA GLY A 53 -3.98 10.95 11.20
C GLY A 53 -4.79 10.87 12.49
N ALA A 54 -4.88 9.68 13.09
CA ALA A 54 -5.52 9.50 14.39
C ALA A 54 -4.77 10.25 15.51
N GLU A 55 -3.44 10.14 15.58
CA GLU A 55 -2.62 10.88 16.55
C GLU A 55 -2.81 12.40 16.46
N ILE A 56 -2.84 12.94 15.23
CA ILE A 56 -3.10 14.37 14.98
C ILE A 56 -4.53 14.73 15.36
N GLY A 57 -5.51 13.89 15.01
CA GLY A 57 -6.92 14.09 15.35
C GLY A 57 -7.14 14.16 16.85
N ASP A 58 -6.54 13.25 17.61
CA ASP A 58 -6.60 13.22 19.08
C ASP A 58 -5.97 14.48 19.68
N MET A 59 -4.81 14.91 19.18
CA MET A 59 -4.14 16.15 19.63
C MET A 59 -4.99 17.41 19.42
N LEU A 60 -5.78 17.43 18.36
CA LEU A 60 -6.62 18.56 17.97
C LEU A 60 -8.07 18.41 18.46
N GLU A 61 -8.37 17.38 19.26
CA GLU A 61 -9.71 17.04 19.76
C GLU A 61 -10.77 16.95 18.62
N LEU A 62 -10.33 16.51 17.44
CA LEU A 62 -11.21 16.41 16.27
C LEU A 62 -12.15 15.23 16.43
N THR A 63 -13.43 15.49 16.17
CA THR A 63 -14.44 14.44 16.05
C THR A 63 -14.95 14.37 14.61
N ALA A 64 -15.52 13.23 14.23
CA ALA A 64 -16.12 13.10 12.90
C ALA A 64 -17.22 14.16 12.71
N GLY A 65 -17.06 15.00 11.68
CA GLY A 65 -17.99 16.09 11.38
C GLY A 65 -17.68 17.42 12.06
N THR A 66 -16.57 17.54 12.79
CA THR A 66 -16.06 18.83 13.27
C THR A 66 -15.74 19.74 12.07
N ASP A 67 -16.43 20.88 11.98
CA ASP A 67 -16.06 21.95 11.06
C ASP A 67 -15.01 22.86 11.73
N LEU A 68 -13.76 22.72 11.30
CA LEU A 68 -12.63 23.50 11.82
C LEU A 68 -12.66 24.98 11.42
N THR A 69 -13.58 25.36 10.54
CA THR A 69 -13.72 26.73 10.02
C THR A 69 -14.87 27.49 10.65
N ALA A 70 -15.65 26.84 11.53
CA ALA A 70 -16.84 27.42 12.17
C ALA A 70 -16.53 28.73 12.91
N ASP A 71 -15.35 28.85 13.50
CA ASP A 71 -14.93 30.04 14.25
C ASP A 71 -14.06 31.00 13.43
N LEU A 72 -13.71 30.65 12.18
CA LEU A 72 -12.85 31.47 11.33
C LEU A 72 -13.60 32.53 10.55
N TYR A 73 -14.91 32.39 10.39
CA TYR A 73 -15.76 33.30 9.65
C TYR A 73 -16.97 33.69 10.48
N ASP A 74 -17.29 34.98 10.48
CA ASP A 74 -18.52 35.47 11.08
C ASP A 74 -19.77 35.07 10.27
N GLU A 75 -20.95 35.42 10.78
CA GLU A 75 -22.25 35.17 10.12
C GLU A 75 -22.39 35.84 8.74
N SER A 76 -21.51 36.79 8.40
CA SER A 76 -21.44 37.44 7.09
C SER A 76 -20.38 36.82 6.16
N GLY A 77 -19.66 35.79 6.62
CA GLY A 77 -18.62 35.10 5.86
C GLY A 77 -17.29 35.83 5.83
N LEU A 78 -17.07 36.80 6.72
CA LEU A 78 -15.82 37.56 6.82
C LEU A 78 -14.89 36.97 7.89
N PRO A 79 -13.57 36.98 7.68
CA PRO A 79 -12.62 36.55 8.71
C PRO A 79 -12.76 37.42 9.97
N GLY A 80 -12.97 36.78 11.12
CA GLY A 80 -13.09 37.41 12.44
C GLY A 80 -11.82 37.31 13.28
#